data_AF-A0A6B3CL70-F1
#
_entry.id   AF-A0A6B3CL70-F1
#
_cell.length_a   1.000
_cell.length_b   1.000
_cell.length_c   1.000
_cell.angle_alpha   90.00
_cell.angle_beta   90.00
_cell.angle_gamma   90.00
#
_symmetry.space_group_name_H-M   'P 1'
#
loop_
_entity.id
_entity.type
_entity.pdbx_description
1 polymer ?
#
loop_
_entity_poly.entity_id
_entity_poly.type
_entity_poly.pdbx_seq_one_letter_code
_entity_poly.pdbx_strand_id
1 'polypeptide(L)' 'SQVGGDWYDAFVLPDGATALVIGDVVGHDLEAAADMAQLRNMLRAYAFSQQKPPSKIVEWLDQAAMQLSGS' A
#
# COMPACT_ATOMS: atom_id res chain seq x y z
N SER A 1 -1.31 -11.36 20.11
CA SER A 1 -0.84 -9.97 19.99
C SER A 1 -1.47 -9.39 18.76
N GLN A 2 -2.18 -8.27 18.87
CA GLN A 2 -2.93 -7.67 17.78
C GLN A 2 -1.95 -6.92 16.87
N VAL A 3 -1.38 -7.61 15.89
CA VAL A 3 -0.60 -6.98 14.81
C VAL A 3 -1.56 -6.90 13.62
N GLY A 4 -2.39 -5.86 13.59
CA GLY A 4 -3.45 -5.78 12.58
C GLY A 4 -4.48 -4.72 12.95
N GLY A 5 -4.43 -3.62 12.24
CA GLY A 5 -5.33 -2.48 12.34
C GLY A 5 -4.88 -1.41 11.35
N ASP A 6 -5.69 -0.34 11.23
CA ASP A 6 -5.44 0.78 10.33
C ASP A 6 -3.96 1.21 10.32
N TRP A 7 -3.41 1.41 9.13
CA TRP A 7 -2.08 1.92 8.92
C TRP A 7 -2.14 3.17 8.04
N TYR A 8 -1.10 4.00 8.16
CA TYR A 8 -0.92 5.16 7.32
C TYR A 8 0.51 5.26 6.82
N ASP A 9 0.68 5.93 5.68
CA ASP A 9 1.98 6.35 5.17
C ASP A 9 1.88 7.76 4.59
N ALA A 10 2.91 8.58 4.80
CA ALA A 10 2.96 9.95 4.32
C ALA A 10 4.34 10.27 3.72
N PHE A 11 4.35 10.79 2.50
CA PHE A 11 5.59 11.11 1.80
C PHE A 11 5.40 12.18 0.73
N VAL A 12 6.50 12.84 0.38
CA VAL A 12 6.52 13.86 -0.67
C VAL A 12 6.78 13.20 -2.02
N LEU A 13 5.95 13.52 -3.00
CA LEU A 13 6.08 13.08 -4.38
C LEU A 13 7.09 13.95 -5.14
N PRO A 14 7.60 13.50 -6.30
CA PRO A 14 8.56 14.27 -7.09
C PRO A 14 8.08 15.66 -7.54
N ASP A 15 6.76 15.85 -7.63
CA ASP A 15 6.13 17.13 -7.97
C ASP A 15 5.96 18.07 -6.75
N GLY A 16 6.37 17.63 -5.57
CA GLY A 16 6.25 18.37 -4.31
C GLY A 16 4.93 18.17 -3.58
N ALA A 17 3.97 17.42 -4.14
CA ALA A 17 2.73 17.10 -3.46
C ALA A 17 2.97 16.12 -2.29
N THR A 18 2.20 16.24 -1.22
CA THR A 18 2.20 15.25 -0.13
C THR A 18 1.20 14.15 -0.45
N ALA A 19 1.69 12.92 -0.59
CA ALA A 19 0.86 11.72 -0.60
C ALA A 19 0.55 11.30 0.84
N LEU A 20 -0.72 11.07 1.14
CA LEU A 20 -1.20 10.43 2.36
C LEU A 20 -1.95 9.17 1.96
N VAL A 21 -1.58 8.06 2.59
CA VAL A 21 -2.18 6.76 2.41
C VAL A 21 -2.78 6.34 3.74
N ILE A 22 -3.98 5.79 3.69
CA ILE A 22 -4.64 5.11 4.82
C ILE A 22 -5.11 3.77 4.28
N GLY A 23 -4.84 2.69 5.01
CA GLY A 23 -5.32 1.36 4.67
C GLY A 23 -5.72 0.59 5.92
N ASP A 24 -6.67 -0.32 5.78
CA ASP A 24 -7.08 -1.28 6.81
C ASP A 24 -6.54 -2.66 6.44
N VAL A 25 -6.17 -3.46 7.44
CA VAL A 25 -5.72 -4.85 7.27
C VAL A 25 -6.71 -5.77 7.99
N VAL A 26 -7.31 -6.65 7.20
CA VAL A 26 -8.10 -7.75 7.75
C VAL A 26 -7.16 -8.90 8.07
N GLY A 27 -6.91 -9.15 9.36
CA GLY A 27 -6.01 -10.20 9.83
C GLY A 27 -5.22 -9.74 11.05
N HIS A 28 -4.70 -10.69 11.82
CA HIS A 28 -3.95 -10.36 13.05
C HIS A 28 -2.74 -11.27 13.26
N ASP A 29 -2.26 -11.89 12.18
CA ASP A 29 -1.10 -12.78 12.18
C ASP A 29 0.10 -12.14 11.45
N LEU A 30 1.24 -12.83 11.51
CA LEU A 30 2.49 -12.36 10.95
C LEU A 30 2.44 -12.27 9.41
N GLU A 31 1.62 -13.10 8.78
CA GLU A 31 1.43 -13.15 7.34
C GLU A 31 0.67 -11.92 6.85
N ALA A 32 -0.46 -11.58 7.48
CA ALA A 32 -1.19 -10.34 7.20
C ALA A 32 -0.31 -9.09 7.42
N ALA A 33 0.57 -9.11 8.43
CA ALA A 33 1.52 -8.03 8.66
C ALA A 33 2.60 -7.94 7.56
N ALA A 34 3.05 -9.08 7.03
CA ALA A 34 4.04 -9.15 5.96
C ALA A 34 3.46 -8.68 4.63
N ASP A 35 2.24 -9.12 4.28
CA ASP A 35 1.54 -8.69 3.07
C ASP A 35 1.25 -7.19 3.10
N MET A 36 0.85 -6.65 4.25
CA MET A 36 0.70 -5.20 4.42
C MET A 36 2.01 -4.44 4.17
N ALA A 37 3.13 -4.94 4.70
CA ALA A 37 4.43 -4.32 4.47
C ALA A 37 4.81 -4.32 2.98
N GLN A 38 4.48 -5.40 2.26
CA GLN A 38 4.68 -5.49 0.82
C GLN A 38 3.80 -4.48 0.06
N LEU A 39 2.49 -4.45 0.32
CA LEU A 39 1.56 -3.53 -0.32
C LEU A 39 1.93 -2.06 -0.08
N ARG A 40 2.31 -1.70 1.15
CA ARG A 40 2.79 -0.34 1.47
C ARG A 40 4.00 0.06 0.62
N ASN A 41 4.98 -0.83 0.51
CA ASN A 41 6.19 -0.56 -0.27
C ASN A 41 5.89 -0.43 -1.77
N MET A 42 5.02 -1.29 -2.31
CA MET A 42 4.60 -1.23 -3.72
C MET A 42 3.86 0.07 -4.04
N LEU A 43 2.93 0.46 -3.17
CA LEU A 43 2.18 1.71 -3.34
C LEU A 43 3.12 2.93 -3.39
N ARG A 44 4.06 3.00 -2.45
CA ARG A 44 5.07 4.06 -2.43
C ARG A 44 5.93 4.06 -3.70
N ALA A 45 6.34 2.90 -4.18
CA ALA A 45 7.11 2.77 -5.42
C ALA A 45 6.30 3.25 -6.65
N TYR A 46 5.03 2.86 -6.77
CA TYR A 46 4.16 3.30 -7.86
C TYR A 46 3.91 4.81 -7.81
N ALA A 47 3.56 5.34 -6.63
CA ALA A 47 3.27 6.76 -6.45
C ALA A 47 4.50 7.62 -6.80
N PHE A 48 5.70 7.19 -6.39
CA PHE A 48 6.93 7.92 -6.68
C PHE A 48 7.38 7.81 -8.14
N SER A 49 7.28 6.62 -8.76
CA SER A 49 7.87 6.38 -10.09
C SER A 49 6.95 6.71 -11.26
N GLN A 50 5.63 6.53 -11.11
CA GLN A 50 4.72 6.51 -12.26
C GLN A 50 4.07 7.87 -12.53
N GLN A 51 4.02 8.76 -11.54
CA GLN A 51 3.41 10.10 -11.64
C GLN A 51 2.01 10.06 -12.30
N LYS A 52 1.22 9.02 -12.00
CA LYS A 52 -0.15 8.84 -12.48
C LYS A 52 -1.15 9.35 -11.44
N PRO A 53 -2.41 9.62 -11.84
CA PRO A 53 -3.47 9.93 -10.89
C PRO A 53 -3.60 8.83 -9.82
N PRO A 54 -3.97 9.17 -8.57
CA PRO A 54 -4.10 8.21 -7.47
C PRO A 54 -4.97 7.00 -7.81
N SER A 55 -6.03 7.18 -8.61
CA SER A 55 -6.90 6.09 -9.04
C SER A 55 -6.16 4.98 -9.81
N LYS A 56 -5.21 5.34 -10.69
CA LYS A 56 -4.40 4.35 -11.42
C LYS A 56 -3.37 3.66 -10.55
N ILE A 57 -2.83 4.38 -9.57
CA ILE A 57 -1.91 3.82 -8.60
C ILE A 57 -2.61 2.77 -7.73
N VAL A 58 -3.83 3.06 -7.27
CA VAL A 58 -4.66 2.13 -6.49
C VAL A 58 -5.10 0.92 -7.34
N GLU A 59 -5.44 1.12 -8.61
CA GLU A 59 -5.77 0.01 -9.53
C GLU A 59 -4.62 -0.99 -9.69
N TRP A 60 -3.38 -0.52 -9.83
CA TRP A 60 -2.22 -1.42 -9.88
C TRP A 60 -1.95 -2.10 -8.54
N LEU A 61 -2.17 -1.40 -7.42
CA LEU A 61 -2.04 -1.99 -6.10
C LEU A 61 -3.07 -3.11 -5.88
N ASP A 62 -4.32 -2.94 -6.33
CA ASP A 62 -5.37 -3.95 -6.26
C ASP A 62 -5.00 -5.21 -7.07
N GLN A 63 -4.47 -5.02 -8.28
CA GLN A 63 -3.96 -6.13 -9.10
C GLN A 63 -2.82 -6.88 -8.41
N ALA A 64 -1.91 -6.17 -7.75
CA ALA A 64 -0.83 -6.79 -6.97
C ALA A 64 -1.35 -7.54 -5.74
N ALA A 65 -2.33 -6.97 -5.03
CA ALA A 65 -2.94 -7.61 -3.87
C ALA A 65 -3.60 -8.95 -4.24
N MET A 66 -4.26 -9.02 -5.40
CA MET A 66 -4.82 -10.28 -5.91
C MET A 66 -3.77 -11.38 -6.13
N GLN A 67 -2.51 -11.02 -6.36
CA GLN A 67 -1.41 -11.99 -6.50
C GLN A 67 -0.87 -12.48 -5.16
N LEU A 68 -0.94 -11.65 -4.12
CA LEU A 68 -0.50 -12.01 -2.77
C LEU A 68 -1.50 -12.94 -2.08
N SER A 69 -2.81 -12.70 -2.26
CA SER A 69 -3.85 -13.56 -1.67
C SER A 69 -4.00 -14.94 -2.33
N GLY A 70 -3.19 -15.24 -3.35
CA GLY A 70 -3.24 -16.49 -4.12
C GLY A 70 -2.05 -17.43 -3.91
N SER A 71 -1.11 -17.10 -3.02
CA SER A 71 0.10 -17.89 -2.71
C SER A 71 -0.01 -18.66 -1.41
#